data_AF-A0A1H4Z2J6-F1
#
_entry.id   AF-A0A1H4Z2J6-F1
#
_cell.length_a   1.000
_cell.length_b   1.000
_cell.length_c   1.000
_cell.angle_alpha   90.00
_cell.angle_beta   90.00
_cell.angle_gamma   90.00
#
_symmetry.space_group_name_H-M   'P 1'
#
loop_
_entity.id
_entity.type
_entity.pdbx_description
1 polymer ?
#
loop_
_entity_poly.entity_id
_entity_poly.type
_entity_poly.pdbx_seq_one_letter_code
_entity_poly.pdbx_strand_id
1 'polypeptide(L)'
;MTLVQMQLRPTDADALRTTMADTAKEAGPRVWDDMTVEVALSVMAGARVGHLVVCDEDDMRTGLVTLARLTTVRDSSGYTDRIRLRDVSGAAGHLPPAVVGLAH
;
A
#
# COMPACT_ATOMS: atom_id res chain seq x y z
N MET A 1 -3.36 51.07 28.20
CA MET A 1 -3.58 50.33 26.94
C MET A 1 -2.39 49.41 26.77
N THR A 2 -2.47 48.14 27.18
CA THR A 2 -1.34 47.20 27.17
C THR A 2 -1.69 46.01 26.29
N LEU A 3 -1.05 45.90 25.13
CA LEU A 3 -1.21 44.76 24.23
C LEU A 3 -0.43 43.58 24.80
N VAL A 4 -1.16 42.62 25.38
CA VAL A 4 -0.61 41.33 25.79
C VAL A 4 -0.26 40.53 24.54
N GLN A 5 1.01 40.16 24.41
CA GLN A 5 1.52 39.45 23.24
C GLN A 5 1.00 38.01 23.21
N MET A 6 0.29 37.70 22.13
CA MET A 6 -0.08 36.37 21.67
C MET A 6 1.21 35.61 21.25
N GLN A 7 1.93 35.03 22.22
CA GLN A 7 3.03 34.11 21.93
C GLN A 7 2.44 32.73 21.59
N LEU A 8 1.84 32.62 20.40
CA LEU A 8 1.56 31.33 19.78
C LEU A 8 2.93 30.76 19.38
N ARG A 9 3.48 29.84 20.18
CA ARG A 9 4.58 28.96 19.73
C ARG A 9 4.00 27.62 19.26
N PRO A 10 3.63 27.47 17.97
CA PRO A 10 3.50 26.18 17.32
C PRO A 10 4.59 26.07 16.25
N THR A 11 5.83 25.82 16.65
CA THR A 11 6.92 25.58 15.67
C THR A 11 7.67 24.28 15.99
N ASP A 12 7.70 23.87 17.27
CA ASP A 12 8.36 22.64 17.68
C ASP A 12 7.52 21.39 17.37
N ALA A 13 6.20 21.45 17.58
CA ALA A 13 5.30 20.34 17.28
C ALA A 13 5.12 20.08 15.78
N ASP A 14 5.35 21.07 14.92
CA ASP A 14 5.25 20.92 13.45
C ASP A 14 6.51 20.28 12.87
N ALA A 15 7.68 20.64 13.41
CA ALA A 15 8.96 20.02 13.07
C ALA A 15 8.98 18.54 13.46
N LEU A 16 8.52 18.17 14.66
CA LEU A 16 8.46 16.75 15.08
C LEU A 16 7.49 15.93 14.22
N ARG A 17 6.34 16.50 13.81
CA ARG A 17 5.38 15.86 12.89
C ARG A 17 6.00 15.62 11.52
N THR A 18 6.75 16.60 11.02
CA THR A 18 7.47 16.51 9.75
C THR A 18 8.62 15.49 9.81
N THR A 19 9.37 15.43 10.92
CA THR A 19 10.48 14.48 11.10
C THR A 19 10.01 13.04 11.32
N MET A 20 8.86 12.82 11.99
CA MET A 20 8.23 11.49 12.08
C MET A 20 7.67 11.06 10.72
N ALA A 21 7.12 11.98 9.92
CA ALA A 21 6.70 11.68 8.55
C ALA A 21 7.90 11.39 7.62
N ASP A 22 9.05 12.04 7.83
CA ASP A 22 10.25 11.86 7.00
C ASP A 22 11.06 10.60 7.41
N THR A 23 10.96 10.12 8.66
CA THR A 23 11.51 8.80 9.05
C THR A 23 10.57 7.65 8.65
N ALA A 24 9.25 7.91 8.61
CA ALA A 24 8.26 6.99 8.05
C ALA A 24 8.25 6.97 6.50
N LYS A 25 9.05 7.82 5.86
CA LYS A 25 9.18 7.94 4.39
C LYS A 25 9.71 6.68 3.72
N GLU A 26 10.39 5.82 4.47
CA GLU A 26 10.99 4.58 3.96
C GLU A 26 10.04 3.37 4.03
N ALA A 27 8.91 3.48 4.75
CA ALA A 27 7.91 2.44 4.83
C ALA A 27 6.56 3.01 4.40
N GLY A 28 6.21 2.87 3.12
CA GLY A 28 4.90 3.28 2.59
C GLY A 28 3.72 2.74 3.42
N PRO A 29 2.50 3.26 3.20
CA PRO A 29 1.32 2.92 3.99
C PRO A 29 1.14 1.41 4.15
N ARG A 30 0.82 1.00 5.37
CA ARG A 30 0.56 -0.39 5.73
C ARG A 30 -0.89 -0.75 5.43
N VAL A 31 -1.09 -1.92 4.83
CA VAL A 31 -2.40 -2.48 4.50
C VAL A 31 -2.45 -3.95 4.90
N TRP A 32 -3.65 -4.41 5.25
CA TRP A 32 -3.89 -5.81 5.59
C TRP A 32 -3.86 -6.69 4.36
N ASP A 33 -3.32 -7.89 4.51
CA ASP A 33 -3.18 -8.86 3.43
C ASP A 33 -4.53 -9.43 2.93
N ASP A 34 -5.60 -9.29 3.73
CA ASP A 34 -6.98 -9.61 3.34
C ASP A 34 -7.63 -8.54 2.43
N MET A 35 -7.05 -7.33 2.34
CA MET A 35 -7.59 -6.28 1.50
C MET A 35 -7.53 -6.66 0.01
N THR A 36 -8.51 -6.19 -0.77
CA THR A 36 -8.55 -6.44 -2.21
C THR A 36 -7.64 -5.50 -2.99
N VAL A 37 -7.33 -5.88 -4.23
CA VAL A 37 -6.53 -5.06 -5.15
C VAL A 37 -7.17 -3.68 -5.38
N GLU A 38 -8.50 -3.60 -5.54
CA GLU A 38 -9.19 -2.31 -5.73
C GLU A 38 -9.04 -1.36 -4.54
N VAL A 39 -9.13 -1.88 -3.31
CA VAL A 39 -8.95 -1.10 -2.08
C VAL A 39 -7.50 -0.62 -1.99
N ALA A 40 -6.54 -1.49 -2.27
CA ALA A 40 -5.12 -1.14 -2.27
C ALA A 40 -4.79 -0.03 -3.29
N LEU A 41 -5.35 -0.10 -4.50
CA LEU A 41 -5.21 0.96 -5.52
C LEU A 41 -5.81 2.28 -5.04
N SER A 42 -6.96 2.24 -4.38
CA SER A 42 -7.60 3.42 -3.80
C SER A 42 -6.76 4.05 -2.68
N VAL A 43 -6.16 3.22 -1.83
CA VAL A 43 -5.23 3.66 -0.77
C VAL A 43 -3.97 4.28 -1.37
N MET A 44 -3.37 3.66 -2.38
CA MET A 44 -2.22 4.23 -3.09
C MET A 44 -2.54 5.60 -3.70
N ALA A 45 -3.71 5.72 -4.33
CA ALA A 45 -4.18 6.98 -4.91
C ALA A 45 -4.41 8.06 -3.83
N GLY A 46 -5.05 7.70 -2.72
CA GLY A 46 -5.33 8.60 -1.60
C GLY A 46 -4.06 9.07 -0.88
N ALA A 47 -3.09 8.17 -0.70
CA ALA A 47 -1.82 8.46 -0.05
C ALA A 47 -0.74 9.01 -1.01
N ARG A 48 -1.00 9.04 -2.33
CA ARG A 48 -0.06 9.43 -3.39
C ARG A 48 1.28 8.67 -3.32
N VAL A 49 1.19 7.36 -3.12
CA VAL A 49 2.34 6.45 -3.02
C VAL A 49 2.33 5.40 -4.13
N GLY A 50 3.51 4.94 -4.54
CA GLY A 50 3.65 3.88 -5.54
C GLY A 50 3.75 2.46 -4.97
N HIS A 51 3.81 2.32 -3.64
CA HIS A 51 3.98 1.05 -2.95
C HIS A 51 3.26 1.04 -1.60
N LEU A 52 2.86 -0.17 -1.18
CA LEU A 52 2.25 -0.43 0.12
C LEU A 52 2.96 -1.60 0.78
N VAL A 53 3.10 -1.52 2.10
CA VAL A 53 3.60 -2.62 2.93
C VAL A 53 2.41 -3.49 3.30
N VAL A 54 2.51 -4.80 3.04
CA VAL A 54 1.47 -5.76 3.40
C VAL A 54 1.81 -6.35 4.77
N CYS A 55 0.85 -6.28 5.69
CA CYS A 55 0.91 -6.92 6.99
C CYS A 55 -0.16 -8.01 7.08
N ASP A 56 0.15 -9.09 7.79
CA ASP A 56 -0.85 -10.11 8.15
C ASP A 56 -1.64 -9.74 9.41
N GLU A 57 -2.39 -10.71 9.90
CA GLU A 57 -3.24 -10.65 11.09
C GLU A 57 -2.46 -10.38 12.39
N ASP A 58 -1.17 -10.75 12.42
CA ASP A 58 -0.25 -10.56 13.55
C ASP A 58 0.51 -9.21 13.47
N ASP A 59 0.07 -8.30 12.59
CA ASP A 59 0.75 -7.02 12.26
C ASP A 59 2.17 -7.23 11.68
N MET A 60 2.51 -8.46 11.31
CA MET A 60 3.83 -8.80 10.79
C MET A 60 3.91 -8.44 9.31
N ARG A 61 5.00 -7.80 8.91
CA ARG A 61 5.25 -7.48 7.50
C ARG A 61 5.43 -8.77 6.70
N THR A 62 4.46 -9.09 5.86
CA THR A 62 4.48 -10.24 4.97
C THR A 62 4.94 -9.90 3.56
N GLY A 63 4.88 -8.62 3.16
CA GLY A 63 5.30 -8.26 1.81
C GLY A 63 5.33 -6.77 1.49
N LEU A 64 5.63 -6.50 0.23
CA LEU A 64 5.55 -5.20 -0.40
C LEU A 64 4.84 -5.36 -1.75
N VAL A 65 3.82 -4.55 -1.98
CA VAL A 65 3.11 -4.49 -3.26
C VAL A 65 3.32 -3.14 -3.91
N THR A 66 3.52 -3.15 -5.23
CA THR A 66 3.72 -1.94 -6.03
C THR A 66 2.51 -1.70 -6.94
N LEU A 67 2.28 -0.44 -7.30
CA LEU A 67 1.22 -0.06 -8.24
C LEU A 67 1.31 -0.84 -9.55
N ALA A 68 2.53 -1.02 -10.08
CA ALA A 68 2.78 -1.80 -11.30
C ALA A 68 2.36 -3.28 -11.16
N ARG A 69 2.59 -3.89 -10.01
CA ARG A 69 2.18 -5.28 -9.75
C ARG A 69 0.66 -5.40 -9.64
N LEU A 70 0.02 -4.48 -8.92
CA LEU A 70 -1.44 -4.48 -8.76
C LEU A 70 -2.16 -4.25 -10.10
N THR A 71 -1.68 -3.32 -10.92
CA THR A 71 -2.22 -3.07 -12.27
C THR A 71 -2.04 -4.27 -13.18
N THR A 72 -0.86 -4.90 -13.19
CA THR A 72 -0.62 -6.14 -13.96
C THR A 72 -1.59 -7.26 -13.56
N VAL A 73 -1.88 -7.42 -12.27
CA VAL A 73 -2.85 -8.42 -11.78
C VAL A 73 -4.27 -8.06 -12.21
N ARG A 74 -4.66 -6.78 -12.10
CA ARG A 74 -5.97 -6.28 -12.52
C ARG A 74 -6.23 -6.48 -14.02
N ASP A 75 -5.19 -6.31 -14.84
CA ASP A 75 -5.27 -6.47 -16.30
C ASP A 75 -5.23 -7.94 -16.75
N SER A 76 -5.05 -8.88 -15.81
CA SER A 76 -5.05 -10.32 -16.11
C SER A 76 -6.46 -10.84 -16.38
N SER A 77 -6.58 -11.76 -17.35
CA SER A 77 -7.85 -12.40 -17.70
C SER A 77 -8.48 -13.22 -16.57
N GLY A 78 -7.67 -13.62 -15.57
CA GLY A 78 -8.14 -14.34 -14.39
C GLY A 78 -8.51 -13.45 -13.20
N TYR A 79 -8.50 -12.13 -13.37
CA TYR A 79 -8.77 -11.19 -12.28
C TYR A 79 -10.22 -11.29 -11.80
N THR A 80 -10.40 -11.30 -10.49
CA THR A 80 -11.69 -11.09 -9.83
C THR A 80 -11.52 -10.00 -8.78
N ASP A 81 -12.58 -9.24 -8.49
CA ASP A 81 -12.58 -8.21 -7.44
C ASP A 81 -12.31 -8.78 -6.03
N ARG A 82 -12.38 -10.11 -5.90
CA ARG A 82 -12.12 -10.87 -4.67
C ARG A 82 -10.65 -11.20 -4.44
N ILE A 83 -9.77 -10.94 -5.41
CA ILE A 83 -8.34 -11.22 -5.26
C ILE A 83 -7.77 -10.34 -4.14
N ARG A 84 -7.15 -10.99 -3.15
CA ARG A 84 -6.59 -10.34 -1.97
C ARG A 84 -5.10 -10.05 -2.14
N LEU A 85 -4.57 -9.13 -1.34
CA LEU A 85 -3.15 -8.77 -1.38
C LEU A 85 -2.22 -9.93 -1.03
N ARG A 86 -2.66 -10.87 -0.17
CA ARG A 86 -1.94 -12.11 0.12
C ARG A 86 -1.72 -12.97 -1.12
N ASP A 87 -2.73 -13.07 -1.98
CA ASP A 87 -2.65 -13.83 -3.24
C ASP A 87 -1.71 -13.13 -4.21
N VAL A 88 -1.73 -11.80 -4.27
CA VAL A 88 -0.84 -11.03 -5.14
C VAL A 88 0.60 -11.09 -4.66
N SER A 89 0.85 -10.90 -3.36
CA SER A 89 2.19 -10.90 -2.76
C SER A 89 2.86 -12.27 -2.87
N GLY A 90 2.10 -13.35 -2.61
CA GLY A 90 2.55 -14.74 -2.72
C GLY A 90 2.63 -15.29 -4.15
N ALA A 91 1.89 -14.73 -5.12
CA ALA A 91 1.85 -15.22 -6.51
C ALA A 91 3.16 -15.09 -7.30
N ALA A 92 4.23 -14.50 -6.73
CA ALA A 92 5.56 -14.62 -7.32
C ALA A 92 6.04 -16.09 -7.43
N GLY A 93 5.34 -17.04 -6.80
CA GLY A 93 5.61 -18.47 -6.89
C GLY A 93 4.58 -19.34 -7.64
N HIS A 94 3.50 -18.80 -8.20
CA HIS A 94 2.49 -19.64 -8.87
C HIS A 94 1.79 -18.95 -10.04
N LEU A 95 2.51 -18.80 -11.15
CA LEU A 95 1.88 -18.83 -12.47
C LEU A 95 1.43 -20.28 -12.71
N PRO A 96 0.12 -20.60 -12.81
CA PRO A 96 -0.25 -21.89 -13.39
C PRO A 96 0.30 -21.92 -14.83
N PRO A 97 0.86 -23.05 -15.31
CA PRO A 97 1.25 -23.14 -16.70
C PRO A 97 0.00 -22.85 -17.52
N ALA A 98 0.08 -21.86 -18.40
CA ALA A 98 -0.88 -21.68 -19.47
C ALA A 98 -0.94 -23.01 -20.21
N VAL A 99 -2.01 -23.79 -19.98
CA VAL A 99 -2.37 -24.89 -20.84
C VAL A 99 -2.84 -24.25 -22.15
N VAL A 100 -1.85 -23.90 -22.98
CA VAL A 100 -2.04 -23.70 -24.41
C VAL A 100 -2.62 -25.02 -24.93
N GLY A 101 -3.84 -24.94 -25.44
CA GLY A 101 -4.53 -26.08 -26.00
C GLY A 101 -3.73 -26.72 -27.13
N LEU A 102 -3.90 -28.03 -27.26
CA LEU A 102 -3.80 -28.67 -28.56
C LEU A 102 -5.02 -29.55 -28.73
N ALA A 103 -6.02 -29.01 -29.43
CA ALA A 103 -6.96 -29.81 -30.18
C ALA A 103 -6.23 -30.25 -31.46
N HIS A 104 -6.02 -31.56 -31.62
CA HIS A 104 -6.18 -32.25 -32.89
C HIS A 104 -6.31 -33.76 -32.70
#